data_AF-A0A942FWB7-F1
#
_entry.id   AF-A0A942FWB7-F1
#
_cell.length_a   1.000
_cell.length_b   1.000
_cell.length_c   1.000
_cell.angle_alpha   90.00
_cell.angle_beta   90.00
_cell.angle_gamma   90.00
#
_symmetry.space_group_name_H-M   'P 1'
#
loop_
_entity.id
_entity.type
_entity.pdbx_description
1 polymer ?
#
loop_
_entity_poly.entity_id
_entity_poly.type
_entity_poly.pdbx_seq_one_letter_code
_entity_poly.pdbx_strand_id
1 'polypeptide(L)'
;MPLPPSPTEYSRHLARLTQARPQLRDELCGATPVDAALLRGWLDAAGTLTEENLKPVLRCIKQRALTCIASRDLAGSADLAEVVESMTQLAEVAVAAALAVTDAALVARYGAPRNAAGERQRLVVIGMGKLGGRELNVSSDIDLIFAYPEDGDTDGARSISNFEFFTRLGKALINALADITADGQVFRVDMRLRPNG
;
A
#
# COMPACT_ATOMS: atom_id res chain seq x y z
N MET A 1 13.56 -1.79 -39.18
CA MET A 1 12.79 -2.57 -38.19
C MET A 1 11.69 -1.66 -37.67
N PRO A 2 10.40 -2.01 -37.76
CA PRO A 2 9.34 -1.18 -37.16
C PRO A 2 9.61 -1.05 -35.66
N LEU A 3 9.37 0.15 -35.10
CA LEU A 3 9.39 0.32 -33.65
C LEU A 3 8.35 -0.63 -33.04
N PRO A 4 8.67 -1.30 -31.92
CA PRO A 4 7.67 -2.10 -31.24
C PRO A 4 6.45 -1.20 -30.89
N PRO A 5 5.23 -1.70 -31.08
CA PRO A 5 4.01 -0.97 -30.77
C PRO A 5 3.98 -0.53 -29.30
N SER A 6 3.47 0.67 -29.04
CA SER A 6 3.47 1.25 -27.70
C SER A 6 2.61 0.40 -26.74
N PRO A 7 3.04 0.16 -25.48
CA PRO A 7 2.24 -0.54 -24.47
C PRO A 7 0.82 0.05 -24.27
N THR A 8 0.65 1.35 -24.56
CA THR A 8 -0.65 2.03 -24.49
C THR A 8 -1.65 1.56 -25.55
N GLU A 9 -1.19 0.97 -26.66
CA GLU A 9 -2.06 0.42 -27.71
C GLU A 9 -2.73 -0.89 -27.27
N TYR A 10 -2.09 -1.63 -26.36
CA TYR A 10 -2.59 -2.90 -25.82
C TYR A 10 -3.38 -2.76 -24.53
N SER A 11 -3.22 -1.66 -23.79
CA SER A 11 -3.90 -1.44 -22.51
C SER A 11 -4.68 -0.13 -22.47
N ARG A 12 -6.02 -0.25 -22.49
CA ARG A 12 -6.93 0.88 -22.25
C ARG A 12 -6.70 1.54 -20.89
N HIS A 13 -6.25 0.77 -19.89
CA HIS A 13 -5.92 1.30 -18.57
C HIS A 13 -4.70 2.24 -18.65
N LEU A 14 -3.60 1.79 -19.27
CA LEU A 14 -2.40 2.60 -19.44
C LEU A 14 -2.65 3.83 -20.32
N ALA A 15 -3.40 3.69 -21.40
CA ALA A 15 -3.76 4.82 -22.27
C ALA A 15 -4.51 5.91 -21.50
N ARG A 16 -5.54 5.54 -20.71
CA ARG A 16 -6.29 6.50 -19.88
C ARG A 16 -5.42 7.11 -18.80
N LEU A 17 -4.58 6.31 -18.14
CA LEU A 17 -3.73 6.77 -17.05
C LEU A 17 -2.69 7.79 -17.54
N THR A 18 -2.01 7.50 -18.64
CA THR A 18 -0.98 8.37 -19.25
C THR A 18 -1.57 9.56 -20.02
N GLN A 19 -2.85 9.51 -20.39
CA GLN A 19 -3.60 10.68 -20.86
C GLN A 19 -3.95 11.62 -19.70
N ALA A 20 -4.43 11.06 -18.58
CA ALA A 20 -4.78 11.84 -17.39
C ALA A 20 -3.54 12.40 -16.66
N ARG A 21 -2.42 11.68 -16.72
CA ARG A 21 -1.13 12.06 -16.11
C ARG A 21 0.01 11.91 -17.12
N PRO A 22 0.23 12.92 -17.98
CA PRO A 22 1.26 12.88 -19.02
C PRO A 22 2.67 12.60 -18.50
N GLN A 23 2.99 12.99 -17.26
CA GLN A 23 4.27 12.71 -16.61
C GLN A 23 4.56 11.21 -16.43
N LEU A 24 3.54 10.36 -16.43
CA LEU A 24 3.74 8.90 -16.35
C LEU A 24 4.20 8.29 -17.68
N ARG A 25 4.23 9.07 -18.77
CA ARG A 25 4.75 8.58 -20.06
C ARG A 25 6.24 8.32 -20.01
N ASP A 26 6.97 9.06 -19.17
CA ASP A 26 8.41 8.87 -18.97
C ASP A 26 8.73 7.55 -18.26
N GLU A 27 7.72 6.95 -17.61
CA GLU A 27 7.81 5.65 -16.92
C GLU A 27 7.48 4.47 -17.85
N LEU A 28 6.95 4.74 -19.05
CA LEU A 28 6.73 3.71 -20.06
C LEU A 28 8.10 3.21 -20.55
N CYS A 29 8.29 1.89 -20.54
CA CYS A 29 9.53 1.19 -20.90
C CYS A 29 10.68 1.27 -19.88
N GLY A 30 10.38 1.47 -18.58
CA GLY A 30 11.38 1.37 -17.51
C GLY A 30 12.20 0.07 -17.55
N ALA A 31 13.53 0.20 -17.50
CA ALA A 31 14.47 -0.90 -17.71
C ALA A 31 14.51 -1.92 -16.56
N THR A 32 14.12 -1.52 -15.35
CA THR A 32 14.24 -2.33 -14.12
C THR A 32 12.88 -2.77 -13.56
N PRO A 33 12.81 -3.96 -12.93
CA PRO A 33 11.64 -4.37 -12.16
C PRO A 33 11.27 -3.35 -11.08
N VAL A 34 9.99 -3.29 -10.72
CA VAL A 34 9.53 -2.45 -9.61
C VAL A 34 9.69 -3.23 -8.32
N ASP A 35 10.80 -2.96 -7.62
CA ASP A 35 11.07 -3.59 -6.34
C ASP A 35 10.78 -2.68 -5.12
N ALA A 36 10.84 -3.27 -3.93
CA ALA A 36 10.59 -2.58 -2.68
C ALA A 36 11.59 -1.45 -2.40
N ALA A 37 12.83 -1.54 -2.92
CA ALA A 37 13.82 -0.48 -2.75
C ALA A 37 13.48 0.73 -3.61
N LEU A 38 13.08 0.51 -4.86
CA LEU A 38 12.61 1.55 -5.76
C LEU A 38 11.34 2.24 -5.21
N LEU A 39 10.39 1.45 -4.74
CA LEU A 39 9.15 1.96 -4.14
C LEU A 39 9.41 2.83 -2.91
N ARG A 40 10.31 2.39 -2.01
CA ARG A 40 10.73 3.20 -0.85
C ARG A 40 11.45 4.47 -1.29
N GLY A 41 12.34 4.40 -2.27
CA GLY A 41 13.00 5.58 -2.82
C GLY A 41 12.03 6.61 -3.39
N TRP A 42 10.93 6.17 -4.01
CA TRP A 42 9.87 7.08 -4.46
C TRP A 42 9.06 7.68 -3.32
N LEU A 43 8.81 6.92 -2.24
CA LEU A 43 8.17 7.46 -1.04
C LEU A 43 9.06 8.51 -0.37
N ASP A 44 10.36 8.23 -0.23
CA ASP A 44 11.33 9.16 0.36
C ASP A 44 11.43 10.45 -0.48
N ALA A 45 11.41 10.33 -1.80
CA ALA A 45 11.40 11.47 -2.71
C ALA A 45 10.11 12.31 -2.64
N ALA A 46 8.99 11.74 -2.17
CA ALA A 46 7.75 12.48 -1.93
C ALA A 46 7.79 13.33 -0.64
N GLY A 47 8.85 13.17 0.17
CA GLY A 47 9.04 13.87 1.43
C GLY A 47 8.30 13.24 2.60
N THR A 48 8.25 13.95 3.73
CA THR A 48 7.63 13.44 4.96
C THR A 48 6.14 13.16 4.76
N LEU A 49 5.75 11.91 5.03
CA LEU A 49 4.35 11.50 4.97
C LEU A 49 3.60 11.88 6.26
N THR A 50 2.41 12.45 6.09
CA THR A 50 1.49 12.85 7.16
C THR A 50 0.09 12.36 6.83
N GLU A 51 -0.86 12.44 7.78
CA GLU A 51 -2.26 12.09 7.51
C GLU A 51 -2.86 12.88 6.33
N GLU A 52 -2.37 14.09 6.08
CA GLU A 52 -2.89 14.99 5.04
C GLU A 52 -2.44 14.59 3.64
N ASN A 53 -1.19 14.12 3.48
CA ASN A 53 -0.61 13.81 2.17
C ASN A 53 -0.51 12.30 1.88
N LEU A 54 -0.73 11.43 2.87
CA LEU A 54 -0.56 9.98 2.71
C LEU A 54 -1.37 9.41 1.55
N LYS A 55 -2.67 9.75 1.48
CA LYS A 55 -3.58 9.21 0.46
C LYS A 55 -3.16 9.57 -0.97
N PRO A 56 -2.95 10.86 -1.33
CA PRO A 56 -2.54 11.21 -2.69
C PRO A 56 -1.16 10.64 -3.03
N VAL A 57 -0.21 10.63 -2.09
CA VAL A 57 1.13 10.07 -2.34
C VAL A 57 1.05 8.57 -2.66
N LEU A 58 0.38 7.75 -1.84
CA LEU A 58 0.27 6.31 -2.10
C LEU A 58 -0.41 5.99 -3.46
N ARG A 59 -1.39 6.81 -3.87
CA ARG A 59 -2.07 6.65 -5.16
C ARG A 59 -1.15 7.02 -6.32
N CYS A 60 -0.36 8.08 -6.18
CA CYS A 60 0.68 8.44 -7.14
C CYS A 60 1.71 7.31 -7.31
N ILE A 61 2.23 6.78 -6.19
CA ILE A 61 3.17 5.65 -6.19
C ILE A 61 2.58 4.42 -6.86
N LYS A 62 1.35 4.03 -6.52
CA LYS A 62 0.67 2.92 -7.18
C LYS A 62 0.56 3.13 -8.69
N GLN A 63 0.13 4.30 -9.13
CA GLN A 63 -0.07 4.57 -10.56
C GLN A 63 1.25 4.54 -11.32
N ARG A 64 2.32 5.06 -10.73
CA ARG A 64 3.68 4.95 -11.26
C ARG A 64 4.11 3.49 -11.37
N ALA A 65 4.00 2.73 -10.28
CA ALA A 65 4.34 1.31 -10.23
C ALA A 65 3.56 0.51 -11.28
N LEU A 66 2.23 0.68 -11.35
CA LEU A 66 1.39 -0.01 -12.33
C LEU A 66 1.75 0.36 -13.78
N THR A 67 2.17 1.61 -14.02
CA THR A 67 2.63 2.03 -15.35
C THR A 67 3.88 1.26 -15.74
N CYS A 68 4.87 1.18 -14.85
CA CYS A 68 6.10 0.42 -15.08
C CYS A 68 5.82 -1.07 -15.25
N ILE A 69 5.09 -1.69 -14.31
CA ILE A 69 4.79 -3.13 -14.31
C ILE A 69 4.05 -3.52 -15.59
N ALA A 70 2.95 -2.84 -15.92
CA ALA A 70 2.17 -3.17 -17.11
C ALA A 70 2.92 -2.85 -18.40
N SER A 71 3.76 -1.81 -18.41
CA SER A 71 4.60 -1.52 -19.57
C SER A 71 5.61 -2.64 -19.83
N ARG A 72 6.21 -3.21 -18.78
CA ARG A 72 7.19 -4.30 -18.90
C ARG A 72 6.53 -5.61 -19.31
N ASP A 73 5.40 -5.95 -18.70
CA ASP A 73 4.57 -7.12 -19.04
C ASP A 73 4.17 -7.08 -20.53
N LEU A 74 3.58 -5.98 -20.98
CA LEU A 74 3.13 -5.82 -22.38
C LEU A 74 4.27 -5.77 -23.40
N ALA A 75 5.46 -5.31 -22.98
CA ALA A 75 6.65 -5.33 -23.82
C ALA A 75 7.35 -6.71 -23.85
N GLY A 76 6.89 -7.68 -23.04
CA GLY A 76 7.52 -8.99 -22.89
C GLY A 76 8.84 -8.96 -22.11
N SER A 77 9.11 -7.86 -21.39
CA SER A 77 10.34 -7.65 -20.61
C SER A 77 10.23 -8.11 -19.15
N ALA A 78 9.03 -8.48 -18.71
CA ALA A 78 8.75 -9.06 -17.39
C ALA A 78 7.96 -10.35 -17.59
N ASP A 79 8.30 -11.39 -16.83
CA ASP A 79 7.49 -12.60 -16.76
C ASP A 79 6.41 -12.48 -15.66
N LEU A 80 5.54 -13.48 -15.56
CA LEU A 80 4.48 -13.50 -14.56
C LEU A 80 5.05 -13.41 -13.13
N ALA A 81 6.19 -14.04 -12.86
CA ALA A 81 6.80 -14.06 -11.53
C ALA A 81 7.25 -12.65 -11.12
N GLU A 82 7.89 -11.91 -12.03
CA GLU A 82 8.26 -10.51 -11.80
C GLU A 82 7.03 -9.62 -11.55
N VAL A 83 5.96 -9.80 -12.34
CA VAL A 83 4.73 -9.01 -12.21
C VAL A 83 4.09 -9.22 -10.85
N VAL A 84 3.89 -10.48 -10.43
CA VAL A 84 3.23 -10.76 -9.14
C VAL A 84 4.09 -10.39 -7.94
N GLU A 85 5.41 -10.52 -8.04
CA GLU A 85 6.34 -10.09 -7.00
C GLU A 85 6.34 -8.56 -6.87
N SER A 86 6.38 -7.83 -7.99
CA SER A 86 6.33 -6.36 -8.01
C SER A 86 5.01 -5.84 -7.41
N MET A 87 3.89 -6.48 -7.74
CA MET A 87 2.58 -6.16 -7.16
C MET A 87 2.52 -6.46 -5.66
N THR A 88 3.09 -7.58 -5.22
CA THR A 88 3.18 -7.95 -3.80
C THR A 88 4.00 -6.92 -3.03
N GLN A 89 5.17 -6.56 -3.53
CA GLN A 89 6.03 -5.56 -2.90
C GLN A 89 5.39 -4.16 -2.87
N LEU A 90 4.63 -3.78 -3.90
CA LEU A 90 3.82 -2.57 -3.89
C LEU A 90 2.80 -2.57 -2.76
N ALA A 91 2.10 -3.69 -2.53
CA ALA A 91 1.15 -3.82 -1.43
C ALA A 91 1.84 -3.75 -0.07
N GLU A 92 2.94 -4.47 0.13
CA GLU A 92 3.71 -4.48 1.38
C GLU A 92 4.23 -3.08 1.74
N VAL A 93 4.84 -2.39 0.77
CA VAL A 93 5.38 -1.03 0.97
C VAL A 93 4.25 -0.03 1.27
N ALA A 94 3.12 -0.11 0.56
CA ALA A 94 1.99 0.77 0.80
C ALA A 94 1.35 0.53 2.19
N VAL A 95 1.18 -0.74 2.60
CA VAL A 95 0.66 -1.10 3.93
C VAL A 95 1.61 -0.60 5.02
N ALA A 96 2.92 -0.81 4.87
CA ALA A 96 3.90 -0.37 5.85
C ALA A 96 3.93 1.16 6.01
N ALA A 97 3.93 1.90 4.90
CA ALA A 97 3.90 3.37 4.92
C ALA A 97 2.60 3.90 5.56
N ALA A 98 1.45 3.34 5.18
CA ALA A 98 0.17 3.72 5.77
C ALA A 98 0.09 3.42 7.26
N LEU A 99 0.57 2.25 7.69
CA LEU A 99 0.63 1.86 9.10
C LEU A 99 1.51 2.80 9.91
N ALA A 100 2.71 3.13 9.41
CA ALA A 100 3.64 4.02 10.11
C ALA A 100 3.03 5.41 10.35
N VAL A 101 2.40 6.00 9.32
CA VAL A 101 1.79 7.34 9.44
C VAL A 101 0.57 7.33 10.36
N THR A 102 -0.31 6.34 10.21
CA THR A 102 -1.54 6.26 11.02
C THR A 102 -1.26 5.89 12.48
N ASP A 103 -0.25 5.05 12.75
CA ASP A 103 0.21 4.76 14.11
C ASP A 103 0.80 6.02 14.76
N ALA A 104 1.72 6.70 14.08
CA ALA A 104 2.34 7.92 14.59
C ALA A 104 1.30 9.01 14.93
N ALA A 105 0.29 9.17 14.07
CA ALA A 105 -0.81 10.10 14.30
C ALA A 105 -1.64 9.75 15.55
N LEU A 106 -1.96 8.48 15.75
CA LEU A 106 -2.71 8.05 16.94
C LEU A 106 -1.86 8.13 18.21
N VAL A 107 -0.57 7.77 18.13
CA VAL A 107 0.37 7.92 19.25
C VAL A 107 0.48 9.38 19.67
N ALA A 108 0.54 10.32 18.73
CA ALA A 108 0.56 11.74 19.05
C ALA A 108 -0.70 12.23 19.78
N ARG A 109 -1.85 11.57 19.58
CA ARG A 109 -3.15 11.95 20.18
C ARG A 109 -3.43 11.25 21.52
N TYR A 110 -3.03 9.98 21.66
CA TYR A 110 -3.43 9.11 22.77
C TYR A 110 -2.25 8.55 23.58
N GLY A 111 -1.01 8.72 23.10
CA GLY A 111 0.17 8.02 23.62
C GLY A 111 0.37 6.65 22.98
N ALA A 112 1.47 5.99 23.33
CA ALA A 112 1.79 4.65 22.87
C ALA A 112 0.94 3.60 23.62
N PRO A 113 0.34 2.62 22.93
CA PRO A 113 -0.35 1.51 23.58
C PRO A 113 0.66 0.64 24.34
N ARG A 114 0.37 0.36 25.62
CA ARG A 114 1.24 -0.47 26.49
C ARG A 114 0.45 -1.60 27.14
N ASN A 115 1.13 -2.69 27.46
CA ASN A 115 0.56 -3.75 28.31
C ASN A 115 0.73 -3.37 29.80
N ALA A 116 0.28 -4.25 30.70
CA ALA A 116 0.39 -4.07 32.14
C ALA A 116 1.85 -3.96 32.64
N ALA A 117 2.82 -4.52 31.92
CA ALA A 117 4.25 -4.40 32.21
C ALA A 117 4.88 -3.09 31.68
N GLY A 118 4.11 -2.23 31.01
CA GLY A 118 4.59 -0.99 30.41
C GLY A 118 5.29 -1.19 29.06
N GLU A 119 5.20 -2.37 28.45
CA GLU A 119 5.82 -2.69 27.17
C GLU A 119 4.94 -2.23 26.01
N ARG A 120 5.55 -1.59 25.00
CA ARG A 120 4.82 -1.07 23.84
C ARG A 120 4.22 -2.21 23.02
N GLN A 121 2.92 -2.15 22.83
CA GLN A 121 2.19 -3.03 21.93
C GLN A 121 2.20 -2.47 20.50
N ARG A 122 2.11 -3.33 19.49
CA ARG A 122 2.12 -2.94 18.08
C ARG A 122 1.07 -3.73 17.32
N LEU A 123 0.50 -3.08 16.30
CA LEU A 123 -0.37 -3.76 15.36
C LEU A 123 0.46 -4.70 14.47
N VAL A 124 0.04 -5.95 14.38
CA VAL A 124 0.53 -6.94 13.43
C VAL A 124 -0.47 -7.00 12.29
N VAL A 125 0.03 -6.83 11.06
CA VAL A 125 -0.74 -6.97 9.82
C VAL A 125 -0.32 -8.26 9.13
N ILE A 126 -1.27 -9.17 8.96
CA ILE A 126 -1.04 -10.48 8.35
C ILE A 126 -1.68 -10.45 6.96
N GLY A 127 -0.87 -10.61 5.92
CA GLY A 127 -1.33 -10.78 4.55
C GLY A 127 -1.76 -12.23 4.31
N MET A 128 -2.99 -12.41 3.86
CA MET A 128 -3.56 -13.72 3.54
C MET A 128 -3.70 -13.90 2.02
N GLY A 129 -4.14 -15.09 1.60
CA GLY A 129 -4.43 -15.37 0.20
C GLY A 129 -3.24 -15.10 -0.72
N LYS A 130 -3.49 -14.39 -1.82
CA LYS A 130 -2.46 -14.06 -2.82
C LYS A 130 -1.36 -13.17 -2.28
N LEU A 131 -1.69 -12.25 -1.37
CA LEU A 131 -0.70 -11.41 -0.72
C LEU A 131 0.24 -12.25 0.15
N GLY A 132 -0.31 -13.15 0.97
CA GLY A 132 0.46 -14.07 1.81
C GLY A 132 1.30 -15.07 1.00
N GLY A 133 0.80 -15.49 -0.17
CA GLY A 133 1.50 -16.37 -1.11
C GLY A 133 2.46 -15.66 -2.07
N ARG A 134 2.60 -14.34 -1.99
CA ARG A 134 3.41 -13.50 -2.90
C ARG A 134 3.05 -13.62 -4.39
N GLU A 135 1.77 -13.86 -4.67
CA GLU A 135 1.23 -14.05 -6.02
C GLU A 135 0.16 -13.01 -6.34
N LEU A 136 0.35 -11.77 -5.88
CA LEU A 136 -0.65 -10.72 -6.04
C LEU A 136 -0.77 -10.28 -7.51
N ASN A 137 -1.95 -10.43 -8.11
CA ASN A 137 -2.21 -9.94 -9.48
C ASN A 137 -2.67 -8.47 -9.48
N VAL A 138 -2.56 -7.80 -10.63
CA VAL A 138 -2.88 -6.36 -10.85
C VAL A 138 -4.27 -5.89 -10.41
N SER A 139 -5.26 -6.78 -10.34
CA SER A 139 -6.64 -6.47 -9.95
C SER A 139 -7.07 -7.08 -8.60
N SER A 140 -6.14 -7.74 -7.90
CA SER A 140 -6.45 -8.48 -6.67
C SER A 140 -6.83 -7.54 -5.53
N ASP A 141 -7.68 -8.07 -4.66
CA ASP A 141 -7.87 -7.51 -3.32
C ASP A 141 -6.67 -7.91 -2.45
N ILE A 142 -6.41 -7.14 -1.41
CA ILE A 142 -5.47 -7.56 -0.35
C ILE A 142 -6.27 -8.05 0.84
N ASP A 143 -6.11 -9.34 1.14
CA ASP A 143 -6.73 -9.99 2.28
C ASP A 143 -5.87 -9.74 3.52
N LEU A 144 -6.40 -9.03 4.52
CA LEU A 144 -5.66 -8.65 5.72
C LEU A 144 -6.34 -9.16 7.00
N ILE A 145 -5.52 -9.59 7.95
CA ILE A 145 -5.93 -9.81 9.35
C ILE A 145 -5.08 -8.92 10.24
N PHE A 146 -5.72 -8.27 11.21
CA PHE A 146 -5.06 -7.43 12.20
C PHE A 146 -5.07 -8.11 13.56
N ALA A 147 -3.92 -8.09 14.24
CA ALA A 147 -3.76 -8.62 15.58
C ALA A 147 -2.86 -7.71 16.42
N TYR A 148 -2.95 -7.80 17.74
CA TYR A 148 -2.00 -7.22 18.67
C TYR A 148 -1.81 -8.18 19.86
N PRO A 149 -0.65 -8.16 20.56
CA PRO A 149 -0.30 -9.24 21.49
C PRO A 149 -1.12 -9.23 22.78
N GLU A 150 -1.22 -8.07 23.43
CA GLU A 150 -1.78 -7.96 24.78
C GLU A 150 -2.67 -6.71 24.96
N ASP A 151 -3.65 -6.85 25.85
CA ASP A 151 -4.48 -5.73 26.30
C ASP A 151 -3.71 -4.77 27.22
N GLY A 152 -4.33 -3.62 27.46
CA GLY A 152 -3.78 -2.53 28.26
C GLY A 152 -4.32 -1.20 27.76
N ASP A 153 -3.59 -0.13 28.01
CA ASP A 153 -4.00 1.23 27.72
C ASP A 153 -2.85 2.06 27.13
N THR A 154 -3.21 3.15 26.45
CA THR A 154 -2.24 4.11 25.94
C THR A 154 -1.67 5.00 27.05
N ASP A 155 -0.39 5.36 26.95
CA ASP A 155 0.35 6.09 27.98
C ASP A 155 0.23 7.63 27.91
N GLY A 156 -0.65 8.17 27.07
CA GLY A 156 -0.81 9.61 26.88
C GLY A 156 -1.82 10.25 27.83
N ALA A 157 -1.86 11.59 27.82
CA ALA A 157 -2.75 12.38 28.70
C ALA A 157 -4.24 12.06 28.50
N ARG A 158 -4.63 11.69 27.27
CA ARG A 158 -5.95 11.13 26.96
C ARG A 158 -5.79 9.64 26.69
N SER A 159 -5.78 8.84 27.76
CA SER A 159 -5.63 7.39 27.66
C SER A 159 -6.89 6.73 27.09
N ILE A 160 -6.70 5.72 26.24
CA ILE A 160 -7.73 4.81 25.72
C ILE A 160 -7.22 3.37 25.77
N SER A 161 -8.12 2.39 25.76
CA SER A 161 -7.72 0.97 25.74
C SER A 161 -6.97 0.61 24.45
N ASN A 162 -6.08 -0.37 24.53
CA ASN A 162 -5.39 -0.94 23.37
C ASN A 162 -6.38 -1.44 22.32
N PHE A 163 -7.48 -2.08 22.74
CA PHE A 163 -8.54 -2.50 21.83
C PHE A 163 -9.13 -1.32 21.03
N GLU A 164 -9.42 -0.21 21.69
CA GLU A 164 -9.92 0.99 21.04
C GLU A 164 -8.88 1.63 20.13
N PHE A 165 -7.63 1.73 20.59
CA PHE A 165 -6.51 2.26 19.82
C PHE A 165 -6.30 1.47 18.53
N PHE A 166 -6.16 0.14 18.61
CA PHE A 166 -5.92 -0.72 17.45
C PHE A 166 -7.14 -0.84 16.54
N THR A 167 -8.36 -0.73 17.07
CA THR A 167 -9.57 -0.62 16.24
C THR A 167 -9.55 0.67 15.40
N ARG A 168 -9.17 1.80 16.01
CA ARG A 168 -9.03 3.08 15.30
C ARG A 168 -7.90 3.02 14.28
N LEU A 169 -6.76 2.43 14.64
CA LEU A 169 -5.61 2.26 13.75
C LEU A 169 -5.97 1.38 12.54
N GLY A 170 -6.61 0.24 12.75
CA GLY A 170 -7.06 -0.63 11.68
C GLY A 170 -8.02 0.06 10.71
N LYS A 171 -8.98 0.84 11.23
CA LYS A 171 -9.88 1.66 10.39
C LYS A 171 -9.14 2.72 9.59
N ALA A 172 -8.18 3.42 10.21
CA ALA A 172 -7.36 4.42 9.55
C ALA A 172 -6.49 3.82 8.43
N LEU A 173 -5.88 2.65 8.69
CA LEU A 173 -5.08 1.91 7.73
C LEU A 173 -5.94 1.47 6.52
N ILE A 174 -7.10 0.85 6.75
CA ILE A 174 -8.03 0.48 5.67
C ILE A 174 -8.45 1.72 4.88
N ASN A 175 -8.75 2.83 5.56
CA ASN A 175 -9.15 4.06 4.89
C ASN A 175 -8.02 4.66 4.02
N ALA A 176 -6.77 4.64 4.46
CA ALA A 176 -5.64 5.11 3.66
C ALA A 176 -5.49 4.33 2.34
N LEU A 177 -5.69 3.01 2.41
CA LEU A 177 -5.50 2.07 1.30
C LEU A 177 -6.70 1.97 0.36
N ALA A 178 -7.92 1.89 0.90
CA ALA A 178 -9.12 1.50 0.17
C ALA A 178 -10.06 2.63 -0.23
N ASP A 179 -9.95 3.80 0.41
CA ASP A 179 -10.85 4.93 0.13
C ASP A 179 -10.76 5.37 -1.34
N ILE A 180 -11.90 5.67 -1.96
CA ILE A 180 -11.93 6.09 -3.37
C ILE A 180 -11.87 7.60 -3.41
N THR A 181 -10.76 8.12 -3.92
CA THR A 181 -10.53 9.56 -4.12
C THR A 181 -10.59 9.90 -5.61
N ALA A 182 -10.37 11.18 -5.96
CA ALA A 182 -10.18 11.59 -7.36
C ALA A 182 -9.03 10.83 -8.06
N ASP A 183 -8.02 10.39 -7.30
CA ASP A 183 -6.89 9.59 -7.79
C ASP A 183 -7.15 8.07 -7.74
N GLY A 184 -8.39 7.65 -7.44
CA GLY A 184 -8.77 6.27 -7.22
C GLY A 184 -8.43 5.79 -5.81
N GLN A 185 -8.09 4.50 -5.69
CA GLN A 185 -7.67 3.85 -4.44
C GLN A 185 -6.37 3.07 -4.63
N VAL A 186 -5.68 2.74 -3.53
CA VAL A 186 -4.44 1.96 -3.55
C VAL A 186 -4.76 0.47 -3.73
N PHE A 187 -5.48 -0.14 -2.80
CA PHE A 187 -5.94 -1.52 -2.93
C PHE A 187 -7.36 -1.64 -2.43
N ARG A 188 -8.13 -2.59 -2.96
CA ARG A 188 -9.34 -3.04 -2.26
C ARG A 188 -8.86 -3.92 -1.11
N VAL A 189 -9.41 -3.73 0.07
CA VAL A 189 -9.00 -4.47 1.28
C VAL A 189 -10.15 -5.38 1.67
N ASP A 190 -9.88 -6.68 1.78
CA ASP A 190 -10.81 -7.67 2.31
C ASP A 190 -10.38 -8.09 3.72
N MET A 191 -11.32 -8.06 4.65
CA MET A 191 -11.11 -8.40 6.06
C MET A 191 -11.88 -9.67 6.48
N ARG A 192 -12.54 -10.36 5.54
CA ARG A 192 -13.47 -11.48 5.81
C ARG A 192 -12.82 -12.75 6.35
N LEU A 193 -11.49 -12.87 6.20
CA LEU A 193 -10.73 -14.02 6.70
C LEU A 193 -10.38 -13.89 8.19
N ARG A 194 -10.72 -12.77 8.85
CA ARG A 194 -10.49 -12.61 10.29
C ARG A 194 -11.40 -13.54 11.11
N PRO A 195 -11.02 -13.91 12.34
CA PRO A 195 -11.89 -14.70 13.21
C PRO A 195 -13.28 -14.06 13.34
N ASN A 196 -14.33 -14.87 13.20
CA ASN A 196 -15.73 -14.49 13.22
C ASN A 196 -16.23 -13.61 12.05
N GLY A 197 -15.48 -13.51 10.94
CA GLY A 197 -15.99 -13.00 9.66
C GLY A 197 -15.86 -11.50 9.50
#